data_AF-A0A9D1G014-F1
#
_entry.id   AF-A0A9D1G014-F1
#
_cell.length_a   1.000
_cell.length_b   1.000
_cell.length_c   1.000
_cell.angle_alpha   90.00
_cell.angle_beta   90.00
_cell.angle_gamma   90.00
#
_symmetry.space_group_name_H-M   'P 1'
#
loop_
_entity.id
_entity.type
_entity.pdbx_description
1 polymer ?
#
loop_
_entity_poly.entity_id
_entity_poly.type
_entity_poly.pdbx_seq_one_letter_code
_entity_poly.pdbx_strand_id
1 'polypeptide(L)'
;MREKILTGISASMMPVPWTLLILRAFDWARQSPVAENLILGYAAFMAFSGVFAIAAYASSAKKSALLKISTAVNSAYLLFAIVVFALMFQMKMGL
;
A
#
# COMPACT_ATOMS: atom_id res chain seq x y z
N MET A 1 17.38 -16.02 9.42
CA MET A 1 16.83 -16.10 8.04
C MET A 1 15.47 -15.43 7.96
N ARG A 2 14.60 -15.67 8.96
CA ARG A 2 13.30 -14.99 9.13
C ARG A 2 13.36 -13.47 8.91
N GLU A 3 14.30 -12.77 9.51
CA GLU A 3 14.42 -11.30 9.43
C GLU A 3 14.75 -10.82 8.02
N LYS A 4 15.61 -11.58 7.30
CA LYS A 4 15.93 -11.33 5.91
C LYS A 4 14.70 -11.53 5.01
N ILE A 5 13.90 -12.55 5.29
CA ILE A 5 12.64 -12.83 4.58
C ILE A 5 11.63 -11.70 4.84
N LEU A 6 11.41 -11.31 6.10
CA LEU A 6 10.51 -10.20 6.46
C LEU A 6 10.94 -8.88 5.81
N THR A 7 12.25 -8.58 5.85
CA THR A 7 12.82 -7.41 5.19
C THR A 7 12.60 -7.48 3.68
N GLY A 8 12.86 -8.64 3.05
CA GLY A 8 12.72 -8.85 1.62
C GLY A 8 11.27 -8.66 1.15
N ILE A 9 10.30 -9.25 1.87
CA ILE A 9 8.87 -9.09 1.56
C ILE A 9 8.43 -7.64 1.75
N SER A 10 8.78 -7.00 2.87
CA SER A 10 8.38 -5.61 3.11
C SER A 10 8.98 -4.66 2.07
N ALA A 11 10.21 -4.91 1.63
CA ALA A 11 10.87 -4.12 0.61
C ALA A 11 10.28 -4.34 -0.79
N SER A 12 9.92 -5.57 -1.15
CA SER A 12 9.35 -5.87 -2.47
C SER A 12 7.96 -5.28 -2.69
N MET A 13 7.23 -4.95 -1.61
CA MET A 13 5.93 -4.30 -1.67
C MET A 13 6.00 -2.80 -2.00
N MET A 14 7.12 -2.14 -1.72
CA MET A 14 7.28 -0.69 -1.91
C MET A 14 6.99 -0.17 -3.33
N PRO A 15 7.44 -0.83 -4.42
CA PRO A 15 7.19 -0.34 -5.77
C PRO A 15 5.75 -0.56 -6.25
N VAL A 16 4.99 -1.48 -5.64
CA VAL A 16 3.68 -1.89 -6.15
C VAL A 16 2.71 -0.70 -6.22
N PRO A 17 2.52 0.15 -5.20
CA PRO A 17 1.58 1.27 -5.32
C PRO A 17 1.86 2.24 -6.48
N TRP A 18 3.12 2.38 -6.91
CA TRP A 18 3.49 3.28 -8.00
C TRP A 18 3.05 2.76 -9.37
N THR A 19 2.81 1.46 -9.53
CA THR A 19 2.31 0.90 -10.79
C THR A 19 0.88 1.36 -11.10
N LEU A 20 0.13 1.85 -10.10
CA LEU A 20 -1.16 2.51 -10.31
C LEU A 20 -1.02 3.71 -11.24
N LEU A 21 0.02 4.52 -11.09
CA LEU A 21 0.24 5.71 -11.91
C LEU A 21 0.46 5.35 -13.38
N ILE A 22 1.20 4.27 -13.63
CA ILE A 22 1.43 3.73 -14.97
C ILE A 22 0.11 3.21 -15.56
N LEU A 23 -0.66 2.44 -14.79
CA LEU A 23 -1.94 1.91 -15.25
C LEU A 23 -2.95 3.02 -15.58
N ARG A 24 -3.00 4.10 -14.79
CA ARG A 24 -3.93 5.21 -15.03
C ARG A 24 -3.54 6.11 -16.21
N ALA A 25 -2.40 5.87 -16.85
CA ALA A 25 -2.08 6.52 -18.13
C ALA A 25 -2.97 6.00 -19.28
N PHE A 26 -3.54 4.80 -19.15
CA PHE A 26 -4.41 4.21 -20.17
C PHE A 26 -5.88 4.61 -19.99
N ASP A 27 -6.60 4.82 -21.09
CA ASP A 27 -8.00 5.28 -21.06
C ASP A 27 -8.95 4.26 -20.42
N TRP A 28 -8.77 2.97 -20.71
CA TRP A 28 -9.60 1.91 -20.15
C TRP A 28 -9.52 1.83 -18.61
N ALA A 29 -8.37 2.19 -18.02
CA ALA A 29 -8.14 2.18 -16.57
C ALA A 29 -8.70 3.43 -15.86
N ARG A 30 -9.13 4.44 -16.63
CA ARG A 30 -9.72 5.69 -16.12
C ARG A 30 -11.25 5.70 -16.17
N GLN A 31 -11.86 4.81 -16.95
CA GLN A 31 -13.30 4.70 -17.08
C GLN A 31 -13.92 3.99 -15.87
N SER A 32 -15.09 4.45 -15.43
CA SER A 32 -15.90 3.73 -14.42
C SER A 32 -16.50 2.46 -15.07
N PRO A 33 -16.56 1.31 -14.36
CA PRO A 33 -16.19 1.09 -12.95
C PRO A 33 -14.74 0.68 -12.73
N VAL A 34 -13.95 0.49 -13.79
CA VAL A 34 -12.57 -0.03 -13.73
C VAL A 34 -11.67 0.86 -12.88
N ALA A 35 -11.79 2.18 -13.04
CA ALA A 35 -11.06 3.17 -12.26
C ALA A 35 -11.25 2.99 -10.75
N GLU A 36 -12.50 2.86 -10.30
CA GLU A 36 -12.83 2.74 -8.87
C GLU A 36 -12.30 1.42 -8.29
N ASN A 37 -12.49 0.33 -9.03
CA ASN A 37 -12.00 -0.99 -8.64
C ASN A 37 -10.46 -1.03 -8.54
N LEU A 38 -9.76 -0.39 -9.48
CA LEU A 38 -8.30 -0.26 -9.43
C LEU A 38 -7.87 0.52 -8.20
N ILE A 39 -8.43 1.71 -7.96
CA ILE A 39 -8.08 2.53 -6.79
C ILE A 39 -8.34 1.76 -5.49
N LEU A 40 -9.49 1.09 -5.38
CA LEU A 40 -9.85 0.31 -4.20
C LEU A 40 -8.89 -0.86 -3.97
N GLY A 41 -8.56 -1.61 -5.02
CA GLY A 41 -7.61 -2.73 -4.95
C GLY A 41 -6.21 -2.28 -4.52
N TYR A 42 -5.72 -1.17 -5.08
CA TYR A 42 -4.45 -0.59 -4.67
C TYR A 42 -4.48 -0.03 -3.25
N ALA A 43 -5.59 0.60 -2.83
CA ALA A 43 -5.77 1.05 -1.44
C ALA A 43 -5.76 -0.12 -0.45
N ALA A 44 -6.41 -1.24 -0.79
CA ALA A 44 -6.38 -2.45 0.01
C ALA A 44 -4.97 -3.04 0.13
N PHE A 45 -4.22 -3.08 -0.99
CA PHE A 45 -2.82 -3.52 -0.96
C PHE A 45 -1.94 -2.58 -0.13
N MET A 46 -2.10 -1.26 -0.27
CA MET A 46 -1.39 -0.26 0.53
C MET A 46 -1.66 -0.43 2.02
N ALA A 47 -2.91 -0.63 2.43
CA ALA A 47 -3.26 -0.91 3.81
C ALA A 47 -2.61 -2.20 4.32
N PHE A 48 -2.72 -3.30 3.56
CA PHE A 48 -2.10 -4.57 3.90
C PHE A 48 -0.58 -4.46 4.07
N SER A 49 0.10 -3.82 3.10
CA SER A 49 1.56 -3.66 3.11
C SER A 49 2.05 -2.85 4.33
N GLY A 50 1.34 -1.79 4.72
CA GLY A 50 1.68 -1.00 5.89
C GLY A 50 1.47 -1.77 7.20
N VAL A 51 0.35 -2.46 7.36
CA VAL A 51 0.10 -3.32 8.53
C VAL A 51 1.17 -4.42 8.61
N PHE A 52 1.46 -5.09 7.50
CA PHE A 52 2.50 -6.10 7.42
C PHE A 52 3.87 -5.55 7.80
N ALA A 53 4.26 -4.38 7.26
CA ALA A 53 5.57 -3.80 7.52
C ALA A 53 5.74 -3.36 8.99
N ILE A 54 4.67 -2.86 9.64
CA ILE A 54 4.66 -2.54 11.07
C ILE A 54 4.81 -3.82 11.90
N ALA A 55 4.04 -4.88 11.58
CA ALA A 55 4.12 -6.16 12.26
C ALA A 55 5.49 -6.84 12.08
N ALA A 56 6.06 -6.76 10.87
CA ALA A 56 7.41 -7.23 10.57
C ALA A 56 8.47 -6.48 11.39
N TYR A 57 8.35 -5.16 11.50
CA TYR A 57 9.25 -4.34 12.31
C TYR A 57 9.16 -4.64 13.80
N ALA A 58 7.94 -4.77 14.32
CA ALA A 58 7.68 -5.06 15.73
C ALA A 58 8.17 -6.46 16.14
N SER A 59 7.98 -7.45 15.27
CA SER A 59 8.37 -8.85 15.52
C SER A 59 9.82 -9.18 15.16
N SER A 60 10.61 -8.23 14.65
CA SER A 60 12.01 -8.45 14.28
C SER A 60 12.95 -8.10 15.44
N ALA A 61 13.75 -9.08 15.88
CA ALA A 61 14.78 -8.88 16.89
C ALA A 61 15.91 -7.96 16.40
N LYS A 62 16.26 -8.03 15.10
CA LYS A 62 17.25 -7.17 14.45
C LYS A 62 16.60 -6.36 13.33
N LYS A 63 16.71 -5.03 13.42
CA LYS A 63 16.06 -4.09 12.50
C LYS A 63 17.08 -3.53 11.53
N SER A 64 17.17 -4.15 10.35
CA SER A 64 18.06 -3.70 9.27
C SER A 64 17.67 -2.29 8.80
N ALA A 65 18.60 -1.57 8.17
CA ALA A 65 18.31 -0.25 7.58
C ALA A 65 17.20 -0.36 6.52
N LEU A 66 17.23 -1.41 5.70
CA LEU A 66 16.21 -1.65 4.69
C LEU A 66 14.83 -1.87 5.31
N LEU A 67 14.73 -2.62 6.42
CA LEU A 67 13.45 -2.83 7.12
C LEU A 67 12.92 -1.52 7.71
N LYS A 68 13.79 -0.66 8.26
CA LYS A 68 13.38 0.67 8.75
C LYS A 68 12.79 1.52 7.61
N ILE A 69 13.47 1.56 6.47
CA ILE A 69 13.03 2.32 5.30
C ILE A 69 11.72 1.75 4.76
N SER A 70 11.63 0.42 4.57
CA SER A 70 10.43 -0.21 4.05
C SER A 70 9.24 -0.05 4.98
N THR A 71 9.44 -0.09 6.30
CA THR A 71 8.37 0.24 7.27
C THR A 71 7.93 1.69 7.13
N ALA A 72 8.84 2.66 7.08
CA ALA A 72 8.47 4.07 6.92
C ALA A 72 7.64 4.32 5.64
N VAL A 73 8.08 3.76 4.51
CA VAL A 73 7.40 3.89 3.22
C VAL A 73 6.01 3.23 3.26
N ASN A 74 5.92 1.97 3.70
CA ASN A 74 4.64 1.27 3.73
C ASN A 74 3.67 1.85 4.79
N SER A 75 4.17 2.46 5.87
CA SER A 75 3.33 3.20 6.82
C SER A 75 2.73 4.47 6.20
N ALA A 76 3.49 5.19 5.35
CA ALA A 76 2.93 6.31 4.60
C ALA A 76 1.81 5.85 3.63
N TYR A 77 2.00 4.69 2.98
CA TYR A 77 0.96 4.09 2.14
C TYR A 77 -0.30 3.70 2.94
N LEU A 78 -0.15 3.21 4.16
CA LEU A 78 -1.29 2.92 5.02
C LEU A 78 -2.10 4.18 5.35
N LEU A 79 -1.44 5.29 5.67
CA LEU A 79 -2.13 6.57 5.89
C LEU A 79 -2.87 7.01 4.63
N PHE A 80 -2.23 6.90 3.46
CA PHE A 80 -2.86 7.23 2.20
C PHE A 80 -4.07 6.32 1.90
N ALA A 81 -3.97 5.03 2.18
CA ALA A 81 -5.08 4.08 2.01
C ALA A 81 -6.28 4.44 2.90
N ILE A 82 -6.06 4.83 4.15
CA ILE A 82 -7.13 5.29 5.06
C ILE A 82 -7.85 6.50 4.47
N VAL A 83 -7.09 7.49 3.97
CA VAL A 83 -7.67 8.67 3.33
C VAL A 83 -8.48 8.29 2.10
N VAL A 84 -7.96 7.43 1.22
CA VAL A 84 -8.67 6.97 0.01
C VAL A 84 -9.97 6.24 0.38
N PHE A 85 -9.95 5.34 1.37
CA PHE A 85 -11.16 4.66 1.81
C PHE A 85 -12.19 5.62 2.39
N ALA A 86 -11.77 6.62 3.18
CA ALA A 86 -12.67 7.64 3.71
C ALA A 86 -13.33 8.45 2.58
N LEU A 87 -12.54 8.91 1.60
CA LEU A 87 -13.05 9.67 0.45
C LEU A 87 -14.02 8.85 -0.41
N MET A 88 -13.69 7.59 -0.70
CA MET A 88 -14.56 6.70 -1.47
C MET A 88 -15.86 6.40 -0.72
N PHE A 89 -15.79 6.23 0.61
CA PHE A 89 -16.96 6.02 1.44
C PHE A 89 -17.87 7.25 1.46
N GLN A 90 -17.32 8.46 1.63
CA GLN A 90 -18.09 9.70 1.56
C GLN A 90 -18.78 9.86 0.21
N MET A 91 -18.05 9.69 -0.89
CA MET A 91 -18.59 9.81 -2.25
C MET A 91 -19.73 8.81 -2.50
N LYS A 92 -19.64 7.60 -1.96
CA LYS A 92 -20.68 6.58 -2.10
C LYS A 92 -21.93 6.86 -1.26
N MET A 93 -21.77 7.52 -0.11
CA MET A 93 -22.87 7.89 0.79
C MET A 93 -23.53 9.23 0.44
N GLY A 94 -22.97 9.98 -0.52
CA GLY A 94 -23.48 11.31 -0.90
C GLY A 94 -23.31 12.36 0.19
N LEU A 95 -22.32 12.18 1.08
CA LEU A 95 -21.95 13.11 2.16
C LEU A 95 -21.01 14.21 1.68
#